data_AF-A0A530AET8-F1
#
_entry.id   AF-A0A530AET8-F1
#
_cell.length_a   1.000
_cell.length_b   1.000
_cell.length_c   1.000
_cell.angle_alpha   90.00
_cell.angle_beta   90.00
_cell.angle_gamma   90.00
#
_symmetry.space_group_name_H-M   'P 1'
#
loop_
_entity.id
_entity.type
_entity.pdbx_description
1 polymer ?
#
loop_
_entity_poly.entity_id
_entity_poly.type
_entity_poly.pdbx_seq_one_letter_code
_entity_poly.pdbx_strand_id
1 'polypeptide(L)' 'AIVALSENHADMKAGDFGLICAFGAGYSIGGALLRML' A
#
# COMPACT_ATOMS: atom_id res chain seq x y z
N ALA A 1 3.03 -6.31 2.63
CA ALA A 1 2.52 -5.03 2.08
C ALA A 1 1.81 -4.18 3.15
N ILE A 2 0.82 -4.71 3.88
CA ILE A 2 0.14 -3.95 4.96
C ILE A 2 1.07 -3.53 6.10
N VAL A 3 1.88 -4.46 6.64
CA VAL A 3 2.86 -4.13 7.69
C VAL A 3 3.85 -3.09 7.20
N ALA A 4 4.32 -3.19 5.95
CA ALA A 4 5.23 -2.20 5.37
C ALA A 4 4.59 -0.80 5.30
N LEU A 5 3.31 -0.69 4.93
CA LEU A 5 2.57 0.58 5.00
C LEU A 5 2.49 1.08 6.45
N SER A 6 2.14 0.21 7.40
CA SER A 6 2.05 0.57 8.83
C SER A 6 3.35 1.18 9.36
N GLU A 7 4.50 0.61 8.99
CA GLU A 7 5.80 1.07 9.48
C GLU A 7 6.34 2.31 8.75
N ASN A 8 5.87 2.62 7.53
CA ASN A 8 6.51 3.61 6.65
C ASN A 8 5.57 4.71 6.11
N HIS A 9 4.33 4.82 6.57
CA HIS A 9 3.39 5.85 6.09
C HIS A 9 3.51 7.21 6.80
N ALA A 10 4.40 7.34 7.79
CA ALA A 10 4.38 8.44 8.75
C ALA A 10 4.65 9.84 8.15
N ASP A 11 5.34 9.90 7.02
CA ASP A 11 5.65 11.14 6.29
C ASP A 11 4.68 11.43 5.13
N MET A 12 3.73 10.52 4.87
CA MET A 12 2.65 10.76 3.91
C MET A 12 1.72 11.87 4.40
N LYS A 13 1.32 12.75 3.49
CA LYS A 13 0.45 13.89 3.77
C LYS A 13 -0.98 13.62 3.33
N ALA A 14 -1.92 14.35 3.92
CA ALA A 14 -3.31 14.32 3.47
C ALA A 14 -3.40 14.66 1.97
N GLY A 15 -4.09 13.81 1.22
CA GLY A 15 -4.22 13.90 -0.22
C GLY A 15 -3.15 13.14 -1.02
N ASP A 16 -2.06 12.67 -0.39
CA ASP A 16 -1.08 11.83 -1.07
C ASP A 16 -1.70 10.50 -1.49
N PHE A 17 -1.30 10.03 -2.67
CA PHE A 17 -1.76 8.77 -3.23
C PHE A 17 -0.71 7.68 -3.01
N GLY A 18 -1.20 6.47 -2.70
CA GLY A 18 -0.35 5.30 -2.51
C GLY A 18 -0.86 4.08 -3.27
N LEU A 19 0.01 3.11 -3.50
CA LEU A 19 -0.34 1.81 -4.05
C LEU A 19 0.18 0.72 -3.12
N ILE A 20 -0.72 -0.09 -2.58
CA ILE A 20 -0.35 -1.39 -2.03
C ILE A 20 -0.32 -2.38 -3.18
N CYS A 21 0.78 -3.12 -3.30
CA CYS A 21 0.88 -4.27 -4.21
C CYS A 21 1.40 -5.48 -3.42
N ALA A 22 0.76 -6.63 -3.62
CA ALA A 22 1.18 -7.90 -3.05
C ALA A 22 1.09 -8.99 -4.11
N PHE A 23 1.97 -9.98 -4.00
CA PHE A 23 2.01 -11.14 -4.87
C PHE A 23 2.30 -12.39 -4.04
N GLY A 24 1.90 -13.55 -4.55
CA GLY A 24 2.06 -14.82 -3.86
C GLY A 24 2.01 -16.03 -4.78
N ALA A 25 2.22 -17.21 -4.19
CA ALA A 25 2.17 -18.48 -4.90
C ALA A 25 0.83 -18.68 -5.64
N GLY A 26 0.89 -19.38 -6.78
CA GLY A 26 -0.26 -19.52 -7.68
C GLY A 26 -0.40 -18.41 -8.71
N TYR A 27 0.70 -17.71 -9.04
CA TYR A 27 0.74 -16.62 -10.02
C TYR A 27 -0.29 -15.52 -9.75
N SER A 28 -0.46 -15.20 -8.47
CA SER A 28 -1.49 -14.27 -8.01
C SER A 28 -0.89 -12.92 -7.64
N ILE A 29 -1.53 -11.85 -8.10
CA ILE A 29 -1.22 -10.46 -7.77
C ILE A 29 -2.49 -9.75 -7.33
N GLY A 30 -2.38 -8.87 -6.34
CA GLY A 30 -3.47 -8.02 -5.88
C GLY A 30 -2.93 -6.66 -5.48
N GLY A 31 -3.70 -5.61 -5.78
CA GLY A 31 -3.32 -4.24 -5.43
C GLY A 31 -4.51 -3.38 -5.06
N ALA A 32 -4.23 -2.33 -4.29
CA ALA A 32 -5.21 -1.34 -3.87
C ALA A 32 -4.60 0.07 -3.98
N LEU A 33 -5.30 0.95 -4.70
CA LEU A 33 -5.02 2.38 -4.69
C LEU A 33 -5.54 2.98 -3.39
N LEU A 34 -4.72 3.82 -2.78
CA LEU A 34 -5.00 4.51 -1.54
C LEU A 34 -4.94 6.02 -1.74
N ARG A 35 -5.63 6.73 -0.85
CA ARG A 35 -5.48 8.16 -0.66
C ARG A 35 -5.41 8.42 0.84
N MET A 36 -4.34 9.08 1.31
CA MET A 36 -4.29 9.50 2.71
C MET A 36 -5.30 10.61 2.96
N LEU A 37 -6.03 10.47 4.06
CA LEU A 37 -7.08 11.40 4.48
C LEU A 37 -6.52 12.46 5.42
#